data_AF-A0A7X5TGR2-F1
#
_entry.id   AF-A0A7X5TGR2-F1
#
_cell.length_a   1.000
_cell.length_b   1.000
_cell.length_c   1.000
_cell.angle_alpha   90.00
_cell.angle_beta   90.00
_cell.angle_gamma   90.00
#
_symmetry.space_group_name_H-M   'P 1'
#
loop_
_entity.id
_entity.type
_entity.pdbx_description
1 polymer ?
#
loop_
_entity_poly.entity_id
_entity_poly.type
_entity_poly.pdbx_seq_one_letter_code
_entity_poly.pdbx_strand_id
1 'polypeptide(L)'
;MPRVRIPIRYNLSPITIRAWMEKWGKKSGVNWGVDWREVDYRGNEIIIPFNGGNVDELNKVIKEDMCSFDNTIAEFEFVSD
;
A
#
# COMPACT_ATOMS: atom_id res chain seq x y z
N MET A 1 3.70 -12.82 6.49
CA MET A 1 2.79 -12.40 5.39
C MET A 1 3.15 -10.98 4.97
N PRO A 2 3.35 -10.68 3.67
CA PRO A 2 3.76 -9.35 3.21
C PRO A 2 2.71 -8.28 3.55
N ARG A 3 3.18 -7.09 3.90
CA ARG A 3 2.34 -5.93 4.20
C ARG A 3 2.86 -4.72 3.46
N VAL A 4 1.95 -3.86 2.98
CA VAL A 4 2.31 -2.56 2.40
C VAL A 4 2.24 -1.53 3.51
N ARG A 5 3.38 -0.92 3.83
CA ARG A 5 3.51 0.17 4.78
C ARG A 5 3.52 1.49 4.03
N ILE A 6 2.54 2.35 4.31
CA ILE A 6 2.43 3.69 3.73
C ILE A 6 2.70 4.71 4.82
N PRO A 7 3.78 5.52 4.73
CA PRO A 7 4.00 6.62 5.65
C PRO A 7 2.91 7.69 5.48
N ILE A 8 2.23 8.04 6.57
CA ILE A 8 1.26 9.14 6.64
C ILE A 8 2.03 10.41 7.04
N ARG A 9 2.35 11.26 6.07
CA ARG A 9 2.88 12.61 6.35
C ARG A 9 1.78 13.66 6.51
N TYR A 10 0.61 13.40 5.95
CA TYR A 10 -0.57 14.26 5.98
C TYR A 10 -1.76 13.43 6.40
N ASN A 11 -2.77 14.04 7.02
CA ASN A 11 -3.97 13.32 7.43
C ASN A 11 -4.74 12.81 6.20
N LEU A 12 -4.44 11.58 5.76
CA LEU A 12 -5.01 10.98 4.56
C LEU A 12 -6.42 10.51 4.85
N SER A 13 -7.37 10.90 3.99
CA SER A 13 -8.72 10.37 4.10
C SER A 13 -8.74 8.87 3.73
N PRO A 14 -9.58 8.05 4.37
CA PRO A 14 -9.82 6.66 3.97
C PRO A 14 -10.15 6.49 2.47
N ILE A 15 -10.78 7.50 1.87
CA ILE A 15 -11.13 7.54 0.45
C ILE A 15 -9.87 7.64 -0.43
N THR A 16 -8.89 8.47 -0.03
CA THR A 16 -7.62 8.63 -0.74
C THR A 16 -6.84 7.32 -0.76
N ILE A 17 -6.78 6.64 0.39
CA ILE A 17 -6.09 5.36 0.56
C ILE A 17 -6.72 4.29 -0.36
N ARG A 18 -8.06 4.22 -0.39
CA ARG A 18 -8.81 3.36 -1.30
C ARG A 18 -8.47 3.62 -2.77
N ALA A 19 -8.49 4.89 -3.18
CA ALA A 19 -8.22 5.28 -4.56
C ALA A 19 -6.79 4.90 -5.00
N TRP A 20 -5.80 5.07 -4.12
CA TRP A 20 -4.43 4.61 -4.40
C TRP A 20 -4.36 3.11 -4.58
N MET A 21 -4.96 2.34 -3.67
CA MET A 21 -4.93 0.88 -3.74
C MET A 21 -5.62 0.35 -5.00
N GLU A 22 -6.79 0.88 -5.36
CA GLU A 22 -7.47 0.51 -6.61
C GLU A 22 -6.61 0.80 -7.84
N LYS A 23 -5.98 1.99 -7.86
CA LYS A 23 -5.06 2.40 -8.92
C LYS A 23 -3.84 1.48 -9.00
N TRP A 24 -3.23 1.14 -7.87
CA TRP A 24 -2.05 0.28 -7.78
C TRP A 24 -2.38 -1.17 -8.17
N GLY A 25 -3.50 -1.72 -7.70
CA GLY A 25 -3.98 -3.04 -8.10
C GLY A 25 -4.26 -3.11 -9.61
N LYS A 26 -4.95 -2.11 -10.17
CA LYS A 26 -5.23 -2.06 -11.62
C LYS A 26 -3.96 -1.96 -12.46
N LYS A 27 -2.98 -1.13 -12.07
CA LYS A 27 -1.72 -0.94 -12.81
C LYS A 27 -0.80 -2.16 -12.73
N SER A 28 -0.75 -2.84 -11.59
CA SER A 28 0.11 -4.01 -11.38
C SER A 28 -0.52 -5.32 -11.87
N GLY A 29 -1.80 -5.31 -12.26
CA GLY A 29 -2.55 -6.53 -12.59
C GLY A 29 -2.81 -7.42 -11.36
N VAL A 30 -2.53 -6.91 -10.16
CA VAL A 30 -2.72 -7.65 -8.91
C VAL A 30 -4.15 -7.45 -8.41
N ASN A 31 -4.86 -8.56 -8.20
CA ASN A 31 -6.15 -8.55 -7.54
C ASN A 31 -5.97 -8.35 -6.03
N TRP A 32 -5.84 -7.09 -5.63
CA TRP A 32 -5.58 -6.69 -4.25
C TRP A 32 -6.87 -6.69 -3.42
N GLY A 33 -7.29 -7.88 -2.98
CA GLY A 33 -8.32 -8.02 -1.97
C GLY A 33 -7.76 -7.62 -0.60
N VAL A 34 -8.28 -6.53 -0.03
CA VAL A 34 -7.93 -6.09 1.34
C VAL A 34 -9.13 -6.25 2.24
N ASP A 35 -8.93 -6.97 3.34
CA ASP A 35 -9.82 -6.86 4.48
C ASP A 35 -9.52 -5.57 5.23
N TRP A 36 -10.42 -4.59 5.12
CA TRP A 36 -10.30 -3.30 5.79
C TRP A 36 -10.28 -3.39 7.31
N ARG A 37 -10.74 -4.51 7.89
CA ARG A 37 -10.67 -4.77 9.33
C ARG A 37 -9.26 -5.08 9.80
N GLU A 38 -8.39 -5.50 8.88
CA GLU A 38 -6.99 -5.84 9.13
C GLU A 38 -6.02 -4.69 8.79
N VAL A 39 -6.54 -3.57 8.27
CA VAL A 39 -5.74 -2.37 8.02
C VAL A 39 -5.45 -1.67 9.35
N ASP A 40 -4.17 -1.56 9.69
CA ASP A 40 -3.71 -0.94 10.94
C ASP A 40 -3.28 0.52 10.68
N TYR A 41 -3.86 1.45 11.45
CA TYR A 41 -3.58 2.87 11.38
C TYR A 41 -2.76 3.28 12.60
N ARG A 42 -1.44 3.42 12.42
CA ARG A 42 -0.51 3.74 13.51
C ARG A 42 0.02 5.15 13.37
N GLY A 43 -0.80 6.16 13.69
CA GLY A 43 -0.41 7.58 13.80
C GLY A 43 0.22 8.18 12.53
N ASN A 44 1.46 7.80 12.23
CA ASN A 44 2.27 8.22 11.10
C ASN A 44 2.41 7.15 10.00
N GLU A 45 1.72 6.01 10.08
CA GLU A 45 1.77 4.96 9.06
C GLU A 45 0.45 4.18 8.94
N ILE A 46 0.19 3.66 7.74
CA ILE A 46 -0.89 2.71 7.44
C ILE A 46 -0.23 1.40 7.04
N ILE A 47 -0.65 0.32 7.65
CA ILE A 47 -0.19 -1.02 7.32
C ILE A 47 -1.36 -1.77 6.70
N ILE A 48 -1.20 -2.14 5.43
CA ILE A 48 -2.23 -2.82 4.65
C ILE A 48 -1.78 -4.26 4.41
N PRO A 49 -2.56 -5.26 4.79
CA PRO A 49 -2.23 -6.65 4.51
C PRO A 49 -2.28 -6.91 3.00
N PHE A 50 -1.33 -7.71 2.52
CA PHE A 50 -1.25 -8.13 1.13
C PHE A 50 -1.53 -9.63 1.03
N ASN A 51 -2.69 -9.97 0.47
CA ASN A 51 -3.24 -11.34 0.52
C ASN A 51 -3.07 -12.11 -0.80
N GLY A 52 -2.43 -11.52 -1.82
CA GLY A 52 -2.14 -12.24 -3.06
C GLY A 52 -1.72 -11.37 -4.24
N GLY A 53 -0.95 -11.96 -5.15
CA GLY A 53 -0.45 -11.34 -6.37
C GLY A 53 1.07 -11.24 -6.43
N ASN A 54 1.58 -10.66 -7.52
CA ASN A 54 3.00 -10.43 -7.71
C ASN A 54 3.45 -9.19 -6.92
N VAL A 55 4.16 -9.43 -5.81
CA VAL A 55 4.69 -8.37 -4.93
C VAL A 55 5.64 -7.43 -5.69
N ASP A 56 6.46 -7.95 -6.61
CA ASP A 56 7.44 -7.14 -7.33
C ASP A 56 6.78 -6.14 -8.28
N GLU A 57 5.74 -6.56 -9.00
CA GLU A 57 4.97 -5.67 -9.88
C GLU A 57 4.21 -4.60 -9.07
N LEU A 58 3.62 -5.00 -7.93
CA LEU A 58 2.94 -4.03 -7.06
C LEU A 58 3.94 -3.03 -6.46
N ASN A 59 5.11 -3.49 -6.01
CA ASN A 59 6.17 -2.64 -5.46
C ASN A 59 6.69 -1.64 -6.51
N LYS A 60 6.86 -2.08 -7.75
CA LYS A 60 7.26 -1.21 -8.87
C LYS A 60 6.23 -0.10 -9.10
N VAL A 61 4.95 -0.47 -9.20
CA VAL A 61 3.85 0.51 -9.40
C VAL A 61 3.75 1.49 -8.25
N ILE A 62 3.85 1.01 -7.01
CA ILE A 62 3.83 1.86 -5.81
C ILE A 62 4.99 2.87 -5.86
N LYS A 63 6.21 2.42 -6.18
CA LYS A 63 7.38 3.30 -6.30
C LYS A 63 7.21 4.35 -7.38
N GLU A 64 6.72 3.98 -8.57
CA GLU A 64 6.46 4.92 -9.67
C GLU A 64 5.41 5.98 -9.30
N ASP A 65 4.33 5.57 -8.63
CA ASP A 65 3.23 6.46 -8.26
C ASP A 65 3.60 7.39 -7.09
N MET A 66 4.32 6.87 -6.09
CA MET A 66 4.69 7.60 -4.87
C MET A 66 5.90 8.52 -5.05
N CYS A 67 6.84 8.15 -5.93
CA CYS A 67 7.93 9.04 -6.35
C CYS A 67 7.37 10.33 -6.98
N SER A 68 6.19 10.25 -7.60
CA SER A 68 5.52 11.41 -8.18
C SER A 68 4.80 12.31 -7.15
N PHE A 69 4.57 11.84 -5.92
CA PHE A 69 3.74 12.55 -4.95
C PHE A 69 4.54 13.33 -3.90
N ASP A 70 5.64 12.79 -3.34
CA ASP A 70 6.42 13.51 -2.31
C ASP A 70 7.78 12.86 -1.94
N ASN A 71 8.44 12.11 -2.84
CA ASN A 71 9.63 11.28 -2.52
C ASN A 71 9.46 10.32 -1.33
N THR A 72 8.22 10.08 -0.89
CA THR A 72 7.89 9.24 0.25
C THR A 72 7.56 7.85 -0.28
N ILE A 73 8.38 6.87 0.01
CA ILE A 73 8.25 5.53 -0.55
C ILE A 73 7.38 4.70 0.39
N ALA A 74 6.25 4.20 -0.10
CA ALA A 74 5.56 3.10 0.55
C ALA A 74 6.40 1.82 0.36
N GLU A 75 6.64 1.11 1.44
CA GLU A 75 7.57 -0.03 1.49
C GLU A 75 6.82 -1.33 1.78
N PHE A 76 7.30 -2.43 1.22
CA PHE A 76 6.85 -3.75 1.64
C PHE A 76 7.60 -4.17 2.90
N GLU A 77 6.85 -4.43 3.96
CA GLU A 77 7.37 -5.07 5.17
C GLU A 77 7.05 -6.56 5.10
N PHE A 78 8.10 -7.38 5.08
CA PHE A 78 7.97 -8.83 5.18
C PHE A 78 8.04 -9.22 6.64
N VAL A 79 6.88 -9.41 7.26
CA VAL A 79 6.82 -9.98 8.60
C VAL A 79 7.09 -11.48 8.48
N SER A 80 8.29 -11.89 8.90
CA SER A 80 8.62 -13.26 9.26
C SER A 80 8.03 -13.55 10.64
N ASP A 81 7.30 -14.65 10.78
CA ASP A 81 6.95 -15.21 12.09
C ASP A 81 8.19 -15.60 12.90
#